data_AF-A0AAD7WPR8-F1
#
_entry.id   AF-A0AAD7WPR8-F1
#
_cell.length_a   1.000
_cell.length_b   1.000
_cell.length_c   1.000
_cell.angle_alpha   90.00
_cell.angle_beta   90.00
_cell.angle_gamma   90.00
#
_symmetry.space_group_name_H-M   'P 1'
#
loop_
_entity.id
_entity.type
_entity.pdbx_description
1 polymer ?
#
loop_
_entity_poly.entity_id
_entity_poly.type
_entity_poly.pdbx_seq_one_letter_code
_entity_poly.pdbx_strand_id
1 'polypeptide(L)'
;MGSWWLFTLIVCSSYTANLAAYLTVSRMDNSIRTFQDLSKQMDLAYGTVRDSAVYDYFRAKGTNPLEQDSTFAELWRTISKNNGHDYSVSSPSEGIRKAKKGPYAFLWDMAVVEYAALTDDDCSITVTGNSMSSKGYGIGMQHGSPYRDLFSQKILELQEKGDLDILKQKWWPRTGRCDLNSHANAQPDGRALKLHSFAGVFCILAAGLLLACLVAGLEMWWNSNRCRQEQPKEVTEHRARRTEQGEDTATLYFKDPAADASPDLVELQYTQL
;
A
#
# COMPACT_ATOMS: atom_id res chain seq x y z
N MET A 1 3.01 29.20 -26.35
CA MET A 1 2.68 29.23 -24.91
C MET A 1 1.48 28.36 -24.54
N GLY A 2 0.32 28.49 -25.19
CA GLY A 2 -0.88 27.68 -24.86
C GLY A 2 -0.72 26.16 -25.03
N SER A 3 0.07 25.70 -26.00
CA SER A 3 0.33 24.26 -26.21
C SER A 3 1.04 23.60 -25.02
N TRP A 4 2.00 24.28 -24.37
CA TRP A 4 2.69 23.77 -23.17
C TRP A 4 1.76 23.63 -21.97
N TRP A 5 0.84 24.58 -21.82
CA TRP A 5 -0.19 24.55 -20.78
C TRP A 5 -1.14 23.36 -20.96
N LEU A 6 -1.62 23.14 -22.19
CA LEU A 6 -2.46 21.99 -22.50
C LEU A 6 -1.74 20.66 -22.24
N PHE A 7 -0.48 20.54 -22.68
CA PHE A 7 0.33 19.36 -22.42
C PHE A 7 0.50 19.07 -20.93
N THR A 8 0.86 20.09 -20.14
CA THR A 8 1.06 19.95 -18.69
C THR A 8 -0.24 19.55 -17.98
N LEU A 9 -1.39 20.14 -18.36
CA LEU A 9 -2.69 19.78 -17.80
C LEU A 9 -3.05 18.31 -18.06
N ILE A 10 -2.80 17.80 -19.28
CA ILE A 10 -3.08 16.41 -19.63
C ILE A 10 -2.21 15.45 -18.82
N VAL A 11 -0.91 15.77 -18.65
CA VAL A 11 0.03 14.94 -17.87
C VAL A 11 -0.33 14.93 -16.39
N CYS A 12 -0.57 16.10 -15.78
CA CYS A 12 -0.99 16.21 -14.38
C CYS A 12 -2.31 15.48 -14.12
N SER A 13 -3.28 15.62 -15.02
CA SER A 13 -4.57 14.94 -14.91
C SER A 13 -4.42 13.42 -14.99
N SER A 14 -3.62 12.92 -15.93
CA SER A 14 -3.35 11.48 -16.10
C SER A 14 -2.60 10.90 -14.90
N TYR A 15 -1.62 11.63 -14.35
CA TYR A 15 -0.91 11.22 -13.14
C TYR A 15 -1.85 11.17 -11.93
N THR A 16 -2.67 12.20 -11.76
CA THR A 16 -3.66 12.26 -10.65
C THR A 16 -4.68 11.14 -10.76
N ALA A 17 -5.16 10.84 -11.98
CA ALA A 17 -6.09 9.74 -12.24
C ALA A 17 -5.46 8.37 -11.93
N ASN A 18 -4.22 8.12 -12.38
CA ASN A 18 -3.52 6.87 -12.11
C ASN A 18 -3.18 6.72 -10.62
N LEU A 19 -2.79 7.80 -9.95
CA LEU A 19 -2.55 7.82 -8.51
C LEU A 19 -3.85 7.50 -7.74
N ALA A 20 -4.97 8.11 -8.11
CA ALA A 20 -6.27 7.83 -7.50
C ALA A 20 -6.68 6.36 -7.69
N ALA A 21 -6.49 5.81 -8.90
CA ALA A 21 -6.73 4.40 -9.19
C ALA A 21 -5.80 3.48 -8.38
N TYR A 22 -4.51 3.83 -8.25
CA TYR A 22 -3.58 3.05 -7.44
C TYR A 22 -3.93 3.10 -5.95
N LEU A 23 -4.37 4.25 -5.43
CA LEU A 23 -4.79 4.40 -4.02
C LEU A 23 -6.07 3.63 -3.70
N THR A 24 -6.98 3.45 -4.67
CA THR A 24 -8.16 2.60 -4.50
C THR A 24 -7.82 1.12 -4.63
N VAL A 25 -6.90 0.73 -5.53
CA VAL A 25 -6.50 -0.66 -5.77
C VAL A 25 -5.53 -1.20 -4.70
N SER A 26 -4.59 -0.39 -4.20
CA SER A 26 -3.59 -0.84 -3.21
C SER A 26 -4.18 -1.14 -1.83
N ARG A 27 -5.44 -0.76 -1.59
CA ARG A 27 -6.19 -1.18 -0.40
C ARG A 27 -6.81 -2.57 -0.54
N MET A 28 -6.72 -3.19 -1.72
CA MET A 28 -7.18 -4.56 -1.98
C MET A 28 -6.05 -5.59 -1.99
N ASP A 29 -4.79 -5.16 -1.90
CA ASP A 29 -3.67 -6.06 -2.18
C ASP A 29 -3.25 -6.87 -0.94
N ASN A 30 -3.20 -8.19 -1.13
CA ASN A 30 -2.77 -9.23 -0.18
C ASN A 30 -3.77 -9.72 0.87
N SER A 31 -5.01 -10.01 0.47
CA SER A 31 -5.76 -11.10 1.13
C SER A 31 -5.72 -12.32 0.21
N ILE A 32 -5.31 -13.47 0.74
CA ILE A 32 -5.38 -14.73 0.00
C ILE A 32 -6.86 -15.08 -0.15
N ARG A 33 -7.39 -14.88 -1.35
CA ARG A 33 -8.82 -15.06 -1.65
C ARG A 33 -9.14 -16.46 -2.13
N THR A 34 -8.15 -17.18 -2.66
CA THR A 34 -8.36 -18.53 -3.18
C THR A 34 -7.30 -19.51 -2.69
N PHE A 35 -7.66 -20.79 -2.70
CA PHE A 35 -6.73 -21.88 -2.44
C PHE A 35 -5.60 -21.96 -3.48
N GLN A 36 -5.84 -21.49 -4.71
CA GLN A 36 -4.83 -21.42 -5.75
C GLN A 36 -3.77 -20.35 -5.43
N ASP A 37 -4.19 -19.22 -4.86
CA ASP A 37 -3.24 -18.21 -4.38
C ASP A 37 -2.45 -18.76 -3.19
N LEU A 38 -3.12 -19.50 -2.30
CA LEU A 38 -2.49 -20.17 -1.16
C LEU A 38 -1.44 -21.21 -1.58
N SER A 39 -1.67 -21.96 -2.66
CA SER A 39 -0.73 -22.98 -3.13
C SER A 39 0.46 -22.40 -3.88
N LYS A 40 0.33 -21.21 -4.48
CA LYS A 40 1.42 -20.56 -5.24
C LYS A 40 2.39 -19.81 -4.34
N GLN A 41 1.90 -19.27 -3.23
CA GLN A 41 2.73 -18.54 -2.27
C GLN A 41 3.45 -19.50 -1.31
N MET A 42 4.61 -19.07 -0.82
CA MET A 42 5.41 -19.79 0.17
C MET A 42 5.50 -19.06 1.52
N ASP A 43 4.99 -17.82 1.60
CA ASP A 43 5.15 -16.95 2.76
C ASP A 43 4.24 -17.33 3.94
N LEU A 44 3.08 -17.94 3.64
CA LEU A 44 2.11 -18.36 4.63
C LEU A 44 2.16 -19.88 4.84
N ALA A 45 2.51 -20.29 6.06
CA ALA A 45 2.38 -21.69 6.44
C ALA A 45 0.89 -22.08 6.52
N TYR A 46 0.51 -23.25 6.02
CA TYR A 46 -0.88 -23.71 6.12
C TYR A 46 -0.96 -25.17 6.54
N GLY A 47 -2.04 -25.51 7.23
CA GLY A 47 -2.27 -26.86 7.72
C GLY A 47 -3.70 -27.07 8.22
N THR A 48 -4.01 -28.33 8.51
CA THR A 48 -5.32 -28.74 9.02
C THR A 48 -5.15 -29.53 10.32
N VAL A 49 -6.22 -30.13 10.85
CA VAL A 49 -6.12 -31.03 12.01
C VAL A 49 -5.73 -32.42 11.53
N ARG A 50 -4.74 -33.04 12.17
CA ARG A 50 -4.30 -34.41 11.87
C ARG A 50 -5.43 -35.41 12.10
N ASP A 51 -5.44 -36.50 11.32
CA ASP A 51 -6.39 -37.61 11.46
C ASP A 51 -7.87 -37.16 11.41
N SER A 52 -8.15 -36.11 10.64
CA SER A 52 -9.49 -35.56 10.47
C SER A 52 -10.06 -35.84 9.08
N ALA A 53 -11.39 -35.75 8.95
CA ALA A 53 -12.05 -35.87 7.66
C ALA A 53 -11.57 -34.84 6.62
N VAL A 54 -11.10 -33.67 7.08
CA VAL A 54 -10.52 -32.62 6.22
C VAL A 54 -9.12 -33.04 5.75
N TYR A 55 -8.30 -33.58 6.65
CA TYR A 55 -6.97 -34.12 6.31
C TYR A 55 -7.06 -35.25 5.29
N ASP A 56 -7.95 -36.23 5.52
CA ASP A 56 -8.17 -37.34 4.59
C ASP A 56 -8.75 -36.88 3.26
N TYR A 57 -9.56 -35.82 3.26
CA TYR A 57 -10.07 -35.22 2.04
C TYR A 57 -8.94 -34.63 1.19
N PHE A 58 -8.03 -33.84 1.79
CA PHE A 58 -6.86 -33.31 1.09
C PHE A 58 -5.90 -34.42 0.65
N ARG A 59 -5.76 -35.49 1.44
CA ARG A 59 -5.01 -36.69 1.05
C ARG A 59 -5.59 -37.31 -0.21
N ALA A 60 -6.86 -37.69 -0.17
CA ALA A 60 -7.53 -38.38 -1.27
C ALA A 60 -7.54 -37.54 -2.55
N LYS A 61 -7.80 -36.23 -2.45
CA LYS A 61 -7.78 -35.31 -3.60
C LYS A 61 -6.37 -35.06 -4.13
N GLY A 62 -5.38 -34.91 -3.26
CA GLY A 62 -3.99 -34.69 -3.66
C GLY A 62 -3.32 -35.92 -4.26
N THR A 63 -3.75 -37.14 -3.92
CA THR A 63 -3.17 -38.39 -4.44
C THR A 63 -3.92 -38.97 -5.63
N ASN A 64 -5.04 -38.39 -6.05
CA ASN A 64 -5.83 -38.93 -7.17
C ASN A 64 -5.20 -38.53 -8.52
N PRO A 65 -4.71 -39.50 -9.33
CA PRO A 65 -4.10 -39.21 -10.62
C PRO A 65 -5.12 -38.85 -11.73
N LEU A 66 -6.42 -39.11 -11.51
CA LEU A 66 -7.47 -38.89 -12.52
C LEU A 66 -8.13 -37.50 -12.43
N GLU A 67 -8.19 -36.93 -11.23
CA GLU A 67 -8.71 -35.57 -10.96
C GLU A 67 -7.57 -34.69 -10.44
N GLN A 68 -6.53 -34.53 -11.25
CA GLN A 68 -5.32 -33.81 -10.83
C GLN A 68 -5.51 -32.29 -10.89
N ASP A 69 -6.24 -31.76 -9.90
CA ASP A 69 -6.16 -30.35 -9.56
C ASP A 69 -4.75 -30.08 -9.00
N SER A 70 -3.90 -29.43 -9.79
CA SER A 70 -2.51 -29.09 -9.42
C SER A 70 -2.42 -28.36 -8.08
N THR A 71 -3.44 -27.56 -7.75
CA THR A 71 -3.59 -26.87 -6.46
C THR A 71 -3.66 -27.85 -5.28
N PHE A 72 -4.51 -28.88 -5.32
CA PHE A 72 -4.67 -29.80 -4.19
C PHE A 72 -3.47 -30.73 -4.01
N ALA A 73 -2.80 -31.10 -5.11
CA ALA A 73 -1.56 -31.87 -5.05
C ALA A 73 -0.45 -31.07 -4.33
N GLU A 74 -0.31 -29.78 -4.64
CA GLU A 74 0.68 -28.92 -4.00
C GLU A 74 0.33 -28.62 -2.54
N LEU A 75 -0.95 -28.35 -2.25
CA LEU A 75 -1.42 -28.21 -0.87
C LEU A 75 -1.14 -29.47 -0.05
N TRP A 76 -1.43 -30.64 -0.60
CA TRP A 76 -1.18 -31.92 0.05
C TRP A 76 0.32 -32.16 0.27
N ARG A 77 1.18 -31.80 -0.67
CA ARG A 77 2.64 -31.91 -0.53
C ARG A 77 3.15 -31.15 0.69
N THR A 78 2.62 -29.96 0.94
CA THR A 78 2.98 -29.16 2.12
C THR A 78 2.36 -29.73 3.40
N ILE A 79 1.06 -30.06 3.38
CA ILE A 79 0.33 -30.59 4.55
C ILE A 79 0.89 -31.95 5.01
N SER A 80 1.36 -32.78 4.08
CA SER A 80 1.90 -34.13 4.36
C SER A 80 3.39 -34.13 4.75
N LYS A 81 4.08 -33.00 4.63
CA LYS A 81 5.49 -32.86 5.02
C LYS A 81 5.71 -33.29 6.48
N ASN A 82 6.75 -34.09 6.74
CA ASN A 82 7.04 -34.66 8.06
C ASN A 82 5.83 -35.36 8.70
N ASN A 83 5.08 -36.16 7.91
CA ASN A 83 3.83 -36.81 8.33
C ASN A 83 2.77 -35.83 8.87
N GLY A 84 2.82 -34.56 8.43
CA GLY A 84 1.94 -33.50 8.88
C GLY A 84 2.28 -32.90 10.24
N HIS A 85 3.38 -33.29 10.89
CA HIS A 85 3.76 -32.73 12.19
C HIS A 85 4.27 -31.28 12.13
N ASP A 86 4.82 -30.84 10.98
CA ASP A 86 5.33 -29.46 10.83
C ASP A 86 4.20 -28.42 10.87
N TYR A 87 3.17 -28.66 10.05
CA TYR A 87 2.14 -27.65 9.80
C TYR A 87 0.80 -27.99 10.44
N SER A 88 0.40 -29.27 10.44
CA SER A 88 -0.91 -29.68 10.94
C SER A 88 -0.97 -29.70 12.47
N VAL A 89 -2.14 -29.44 13.02
CA VAL A 89 -2.38 -29.32 14.46
C VAL A 89 -3.11 -30.54 15.03
N SER A 90 -3.10 -30.69 16.35
CA SER A 90 -3.78 -31.80 17.03
C SER A 90 -5.28 -31.56 17.26
N SER A 91 -5.70 -30.30 17.35
CA SER A 91 -7.08 -29.91 17.63
C SER A 91 -7.49 -28.64 16.90
N PRO A 92 -8.79 -28.43 16.63
CA PRO A 92 -9.27 -27.21 15.98
C PRO A 92 -8.97 -25.94 16.78
N SER A 93 -9.09 -26.00 18.11
CA SER A 93 -8.80 -24.88 19.01
C SER A 93 -7.33 -24.46 18.95
N GLU A 94 -6.41 -25.43 18.84
CA GLU A 94 -4.99 -25.15 18.63
C GLU A 94 -4.74 -24.49 17.26
N GLY A 95 -5.42 -24.96 16.22
CA GLY A 95 -5.35 -24.37 14.87
C GLY A 95 -5.76 -22.90 14.85
N ILE A 96 -6.89 -22.57 15.47
CA ILE A 96 -7.39 -21.20 15.61
C ILE A 96 -6.38 -20.35 16.39
N ARG A 97 -5.86 -20.86 17.52
CA ARG A 97 -4.85 -20.15 18.32
C ARG A 97 -3.55 -19.91 17.55
N LYS A 98 -3.12 -20.86 16.73
CA LYS A 98 -1.91 -20.75 15.88
C LYS A 98 -2.11 -19.69 14.79
N ALA A 99 -3.29 -19.68 14.16
CA ALA A 99 -3.66 -18.66 13.16
C ALA A 99 -3.71 -17.24 13.75
N LYS A 100 -4.15 -17.08 15.00
CA LYS A 100 -4.13 -15.77 15.69
C LYS A 100 -2.73 -15.26 16.02
N LYS A 101 -1.80 -16.16 16.35
CA LYS A 101 -0.47 -15.80 16.86
C LYS A 101 0.54 -15.44 15.78
N GLY A 102 0.32 -15.85 14.54
CA GLY A 102 1.30 -15.66 13.48
C GLY A 102 0.75 -15.97 12.10
N PRO A 103 1.59 -15.83 11.06
CA PRO A 103 1.20 -16.05 9.67
C PRO A 103 0.96 -17.55 9.43
N TYR A 104 -0.25 -18.02 9.75
CA TYR A 104 -0.69 -19.41 9.56
C TYR A 104 -2.12 -19.48 9.03
N ALA A 105 -2.32 -20.12 7.87
CA ALA A 105 -3.63 -20.44 7.32
C ALA A 105 -4.14 -21.78 7.88
N PHE A 106 -5.25 -21.70 8.62
CA PHE A 106 -5.90 -22.89 9.16
C PHE A 106 -7.00 -23.37 8.21
N LEU A 107 -6.82 -24.59 7.68
CA LEU A 107 -7.75 -25.22 6.75
C LEU A 107 -8.82 -25.99 7.52
N TRP A 108 -9.86 -25.21 7.87
CA TRP A 108 -11.06 -25.50 8.64
C TRP A 108 -12.24 -26.12 7.88
N ASP A 109 -13.24 -26.62 8.62
CA ASP A 109 -14.62 -26.52 8.21
C ASP A 109 -15.12 -25.07 8.28
N MET A 110 -15.85 -24.62 7.27
CA MET A 110 -16.28 -23.22 7.12
C MET A 110 -17.18 -22.78 8.28
N ALA A 111 -18.14 -23.60 8.70
CA ALA A 111 -19.08 -23.23 9.76
C ALA A 111 -18.36 -23.00 11.11
N VAL A 112 -17.34 -23.81 11.41
CA VAL A 112 -16.55 -23.73 12.65
C VAL A 112 -15.64 -22.50 12.62
N VAL A 113 -14.98 -22.23 11.49
CA VAL A 113 -14.07 -21.08 11.37
C VAL A 113 -14.86 -19.77 11.33
N GLU A 114 -16.00 -19.73 10.63
CA GLU A 114 -16.92 -18.60 10.62
C GLU A 114 -17.42 -18.30 12.04
N TYR A 115 -17.83 -19.34 12.79
CA TYR A 115 -18.21 -19.17 14.19
C TYR A 115 -17.08 -18.58 15.02
N ALA A 116 -15.88 -19.18 14.93
CA ALA A 116 -14.71 -18.76 15.71
C ALA A 116 -14.34 -17.29 15.43
N ALA A 117 -14.47 -16.84 14.18
CA ALA A 117 -14.21 -15.47 13.78
C ALA A 117 -15.33 -14.50 14.23
N LEU A 118 -16.61 -14.92 14.23
CA LEU A 118 -17.73 -14.12 14.75
C LEU A 118 -17.68 -13.94 16.28
N THR A 119 -17.17 -14.96 16.99
CA THR A 119 -17.03 -14.95 18.46
C THR A 119 -15.69 -14.38 18.95
N ASP A 120 -14.79 -14.01 18.04
CA ASP A 120 -13.50 -13.43 18.41
C ASP A 120 -13.69 -12.06 19.07
N ASP A 121 -12.92 -11.77 20.13
CA ASP A 121 -12.97 -10.46 20.81
C ASP A 121 -12.11 -9.42 20.07
N ASP A 122 -11.00 -9.85 19.46
CA ASP A 122 -10.01 -8.99 18.80
C ASP A 122 -10.28 -8.80 17.29
N CYS A 123 -11.27 -9.50 16.74
CA CYS A 123 -11.58 -9.55 15.30
C CYS A 123 -10.33 -9.74 14.41
N SER A 124 -9.41 -10.59 14.87
CA SER A 124 -8.08 -10.76 14.29
C SER A 124 -8.05 -11.78 13.16
N ILE A 125 -9.07 -12.63 13.07
CA ILE A 125 -9.17 -13.72 12.10
C ILE A 125 -9.99 -13.26 10.90
N THR A 126 -9.43 -13.41 9.71
CA THR A 126 -10.16 -13.25 8.46
C THR A 126 -10.52 -14.61 7.88
N VAL A 127 -11.77 -14.78 7.47
CA VAL A 127 -12.26 -16.02 6.87
C VAL A 127 -12.45 -15.80 5.37
N THR A 128 -11.79 -16.61 4.55
CA THR A 128 -11.93 -16.55 3.10
C THR A 128 -12.98 -17.57 2.64
N GLY A 129 -14.11 -17.07 2.16
CA GLY A 129 -15.22 -17.88 1.66
C GLY A 129 -14.98 -18.37 0.23
N ASN A 130 -14.32 -19.52 0.08
CA ASN A 130 -14.40 -20.28 -1.17
C ASN A 130 -14.66 -21.75 -0.83
N SER A 131 -15.93 -22.10 -0.58
CA SER A 131 -16.31 -23.48 -0.27
C SER A 131 -16.18 -24.35 -1.52
N MET A 132 -14.98 -24.88 -1.78
CA MET A 132 -14.69 -25.73 -2.95
C MET A 132 -15.36 -27.10 -2.91
N SER A 133 -15.92 -27.49 -1.75
CA SER A 133 -16.69 -28.72 -1.61
C SER A 133 -18.05 -28.40 -0.99
N SER A 134 -19.13 -28.69 -1.72
CA SER A 134 -20.50 -28.66 -1.22
C SER A 134 -20.76 -29.87 -0.30
N LYS A 135 -20.01 -29.96 0.80
CA LYS A 135 -20.28 -30.93 1.85
C LYS A 135 -21.39 -30.40 2.73
N GLY A 136 -22.48 -31.16 2.84
CA GLY A 136 -23.54 -30.92 3.80
C GLY A 136 -23.33 -31.74 5.07
N TYR A 137 -23.91 -31.27 6.17
CA TYR A 137 -24.05 -32.07 7.39
C TYR A 137 -25.34 -32.89 7.33
N GLY A 138 -25.27 -34.14 7.74
CA GLY A 138 -26.42 -35.04 7.83
C GLY A 138 -26.53 -35.66 9.22
N ILE A 139 -27.73 -36.14 9.56
CA ILE A 139 -27.99 -36.87 10.80
C ILE A 139 -27.81 -38.36 10.52
N GLY A 140 -26.83 -38.98 11.17
CA GLY A 140 -26.59 -40.42 11.07
C GLY A 140 -27.68 -41.22 11.78
N MET A 141 -28.15 -42.30 11.16
CA MET A 141 -29.13 -43.23 11.72
C MET A 141 -28.66 -44.67 11.55
N GLN A 142 -29.20 -45.58 12.36
CA GLN A 142 -28.94 -47.01 12.19
C GLN A 142 -29.40 -47.48 10.81
N HIS A 143 -28.60 -48.36 10.20
CA HIS A 143 -28.92 -48.91 8.90
C HIS A 143 -30.25 -49.68 8.95
N GLY A 144 -31.16 -49.39 8.03
CA GLY A 144 -32.51 -49.98 8.00
C GLY A 144 -33.53 -49.37 8.97
N SER A 145 -33.22 -48.24 9.62
CA SER A 145 -34.19 -47.56 10.49
C SER A 145 -35.44 -47.13 9.71
N PRO A 146 -36.66 -47.48 10.16
CA PRO A 146 -37.91 -47.08 9.49
C PRO A 146 -38.16 -45.56 9.56
N TYR A 147 -37.44 -44.86 10.44
CA TYR A 147 -37.57 -43.42 10.63
C TYR A 147 -36.74 -42.59 9.65
N ARG A 148 -35.80 -43.20 8.92
CA ARG A 148 -34.88 -42.46 8.03
C ARG A 148 -35.63 -41.54 7.08
N ASP A 149 -36.60 -42.09 6.37
CA ASP A 149 -37.32 -41.35 5.33
C ASP A 149 -38.27 -40.31 5.95
N LEU A 150 -38.88 -40.61 7.11
CA LEU A 150 -39.71 -39.67 7.86
C LEU A 150 -38.92 -38.45 8.33
N PHE A 151 -37.71 -38.64 8.88
CA PHE A 151 -36.86 -37.54 9.30
C PHE A 151 -36.32 -36.76 8.10
N SER A 152 -35.89 -37.43 7.03
CA SER A 152 -35.46 -36.75 5.80
C SER A 152 -36.57 -35.87 5.23
N GLN A 153 -37.81 -36.35 5.19
CA GLN A 153 -38.96 -35.56 4.75
C GLN A 153 -39.20 -34.34 5.65
N LYS A 154 -39.12 -34.51 6.98
CA LYS A 154 -39.28 -33.37 7.91
C LYS A 154 -38.15 -32.36 7.83
N ILE A 155 -36.92 -32.79 7.57
CA ILE A 155 -35.80 -31.87 7.32
C ILE A 155 -36.04 -31.05 6.05
N LEU A 156 -36.51 -31.68 4.98
CA LEU A 156 -36.88 -30.98 3.74
C LEU A 156 -38.00 -29.97 3.96
N GLU A 157 -39.07 -30.34 4.69
CA GLU A 157 -40.14 -29.41 5.05
C GLU A 157 -39.62 -28.18 5.83
N LEU A 158 -38.69 -28.37 6.77
CA LEU A 158 -38.07 -27.28 7.52
C LEU A 158 -37.16 -26.41 6.64
N GLN A 159 -36.51 -27.01 5.64
CA GLN A 159 -35.69 -26.29 4.67
C GLN A 159 -36.55 -25.45 3.72
N GLU A 160 -37.64 -26.02 3.18
CA GLU A 160 -38.58 -25.33 2.28
C GLU A 160 -39.29 -24.17 2.97
N LYS A 161 -39.62 -24.32 4.26
CA LYS A 161 -40.19 -23.23 5.08
C LYS A 161 -39.19 -22.14 5.43
N GLY A 162 -37.89 -22.41 5.31
CA GLY A 162 -36.82 -21.50 5.75
C GLY A 162 -36.60 -21.50 7.28
N ASP A 163 -37.22 -22.41 8.03
CA ASP A 163 -37.05 -22.50 9.49
C ASP A 163 -35.59 -22.85 9.85
N LEU A 164 -34.93 -23.66 9.01
CA LEU A 164 -33.49 -23.95 9.17
C LEU A 164 -32.63 -22.68 9.00
N ASP A 165 -33.00 -21.77 8.11
CA ASP A 165 -32.27 -20.52 7.93
C ASP A 165 -32.47 -19.58 9.11
N ILE A 166 -33.67 -19.56 9.71
CA ILE A 166 -33.95 -18.82 10.94
C ILE A 166 -33.11 -19.38 12.10
N LEU A 167 -33.04 -20.71 12.24
CA LEU A 167 -32.18 -21.35 13.23
C LEU A 167 -30.71 -21.06 12.97
N LYS A 168 -30.26 -21.05 11.72
CA LYS A 168 -28.91 -20.65 11.34
C LYS A 168 -28.64 -19.21 11.76
N GLN A 169 -29.51 -18.26 11.44
CA GLN A 169 -29.35 -16.86 11.81
C GLN A 169 -29.36 -16.63 13.32
N LYS A 170 -30.07 -17.46 14.07
CA LYS A 170 -30.10 -17.42 15.55
C LYS A 170 -28.73 -17.74 16.16
N TRP A 171 -28.02 -18.74 15.62
CA TRP A 171 -26.73 -19.19 16.15
C TRP A 171 -25.52 -18.54 15.45
N TRP A 172 -25.68 -18.20 14.16
CA TRP A 172 -24.73 -17.52 13.29
C TRP A 172 -25.39 -16.26 12.70
N PRO A 173 -25.45 -15.15 13.46
CA PRO A 173 -25.99 -13.90 12.94
C PRO A 173 -25.08 -13.36 11.83
N ARG A 174 -25.69 -12.75 10.81
CA ARG A 174 -24.94 -12.08 9.70
C ARG A 174 -24.09 -10.91 10.19
N THR A 175 -24.46 -10.34 11.33
CA THR A 175 -23.74 -9.27 12.01
C THR A 175 -23.33 -9.81 13.37
N GLY A 176 -22.15 -10.43 13.42
CA GLY A 176 -21.55 -10.88 14.67
C GLY A 176 -20.89 -9.74 15.45
N ARG A 177 -20.09 -10.11 16.45
CA ARG A 177 -19.23 -9.17 17.19
C ARG A 177 -18.17 -8.56 16.26
N CYS A 178 -17.78 -9.31 15.23
CA CYS A 178 -16.90 -8.91 14.14
C CYS A 178 -17.64 -8.92 12.80
N ASP A 179 -17.39 -7.92 11.96
CA ASP A 179 -17.90 -7.91 10.59
C ASP A 179 -16.95 -8.67 9.64
N LEU A 180 -17.28 -9.93 9.39
CA LEU A 180 -16.54 -10.78 8.45
C LEU A 180 -16.75 -10.37 6.98
N ASN A 181 -17.82 -9.62 6.68
CA ASN A 181 -18.14 -9.18 5.33
C ASN A 181 -17.45 -7.87 4.92
N SER A 182 -16.97 -7.08 5.89
CA SER A 182 -16.16 -5.87 5.64
C SER A 182 -14.83 -6.15 4.90
N HIS A 183 -14.35 -7.40 4.91
CA HIS A 183 -13.15 -7.79 4.16
C HIS A 183 -13.45 -8.40 2.77
N ALA A 184 -14.62 -8.99 2.58
CA ALA A 184 -15.06 -9.53 1.29
C ALA A 184 -15.65 -8.43 0.38
N ASN A 185 -16.44 -7.54 0.99
CA ASN A 185 -16.74 -6.23 0.46
C ASN A 185 -15.85 -5.25 1.22
N ALA A 186 -14.64 -5.03 0.70
CA ALA A 186 -13.89 -3.81 1.00
C ALA A 186 -14.70 -2.61 0.45
N GLN A 187 -15.84 -2.33 1.08
CA GLN A 187 -16.42 -1.00 1.08
C GLN A 187 -15.29 -0.12 1.62
N PRO A 188 -14.91 0.95 0.90
CA PRO A 188 -13.77 1.77 1.29
C PRO A 188 -14.17 2.57 2.53
N ASP A 189 -14.15 1.94 3.70
CA ASP A 189 -14.17 2.64 4.95
C ASP A 189 -12.98 3.59 4.91
N GLY A 190 -13.30 4.87 5.07
CA GLY A 190 -12.41 6.02 4.97
C GLY A 190 -11.35 6.03 6.06
N ARG A 191 -10.52 4.98 6.13
CA ARG A 191 -9.27 4.98 6.87
C ARG A 191 -8.43 6.12 6.31
N ALA A 192 -8.26 7.15 7.13
CA ALA A 192 -7.45 8.33 6.84
C ALA A 192 -6.11 7.90 6.25
N LEU A 193 -5.66 8.61 5.21
CA LEU A 193 -4.34 8.37 4.63
C LEU A 193 -3.28 8.49 5.74
N LYS A 194 -2.59 7.38 6.05
CA LYS A 194 -1.52 7.39 7.04
C LYS A 194 -0.35 8.21 6.52
N LEU A 195 0.27 9.00 7.41
CA LEU A 195 1.49 9.79 7.16
C LEU A 195 2.61 8.99 6.47
N HIS A 196 2.70 7.68 6.73
CA HIS A 196 3.68 6.79 6.11
C HIS A 196 3.62 6.79 4.57
N SER A 197 2.43 6.91 3.97
CA SER A 197 2.27 6.96 2.51
C SER A 197 2.82 8.25 1.89
N PHE A 198 2.98 9.32 2.68
CA PHE A 198 3.55 10.60 2.24
C PHE A 198 5.04 10.75 2.59
N ALA A 199 5.68 9.73 3.17
CA ALA A 199 7.09 9.77 3.55
C ALA A 199 7.99 10.15 2.37
N GLY A 200 7.69 9.65 1.15
CA GLY A 200 8.43 10.01 -0.06
C GLY A 200 8.39 11.49 -0.40
N VAL A 201 7.26 12.18 -0.17
CA VAL A 201 7.11 13.62 -0.42
C VAL A 201 8.00 14.42 0.54
N PHE A 202 8.03 14.03 1.81
CA PHE A 202 8.90 14.67 2.80
C PHE A 202 10.39 14.46 2.49
N CYS A 203 10.77 13.27 2.02
CA CYS A 203 12.15 13.00 1.60
C CYS A 203 12.58 13.89 0.42
N ILE A 204 11.72 14.07 -0.59
CA ILE A 204 12.00 14.93 -1.74
C ILE A 204 12.13 16.40 -1.33
N LEU A 205 11.24 16.87 -0.43
CA LEU A 205 11.29 18.24 0.08
C LEU A 205 12.59 18.50 0.86
N ALA A 206 13.01 17.57 1.71
CA ALA A 206 14.26 17.67 2.45
C ALA A 206 15.49 17.69 1.52
N ALA A 207 15.51 16.81 0.50
CA ALA A 207 16.59 16.79 -0.49
C ALA A 207 16.64 18.08 -1.32
N GLY A 208 15.48 18.64 -1.69
CA GLY A 208 15.39 19.91 -2.40
C GLY A 208 15.93 21.10 -1.58
N LEU A 209 15.63 21.12 -0.28
CA LEU A 209 16.14 22.15 0.62
C LEU A 209 17.66 22.05 0.80
N LEU A 210 18.20 20.83 0.95
CA LEU A 210 19.65 20.62 1.01
C LEU A 210 20.35 21.08 -0.28
N LEU A 211 19.78 20.75 -1.44
CA LEU A 211 20.34 21.16 -2.72
C LEU A 211 20.30 22.68 -2.89
N ALA A 212 19.20 23.34 -2.50
CA ALA A 212 19.08 24.79 -2.53
C ALA A 212 20.12 25.47 -1.62
N CYS A 213 20.31 24.97 -0.41
CA CYS A 213 21.36 25.45 0.50
C CYS A 213 22.77 25.25 -0.08
N LEU A 214 23.02 24.12 -0.74
CA LEU A 214 24.31 23.83 -1.37
C LEU A 214 24.58 24.78 -2.54
N VAL A 215 23.59 25.02 -3.40
CA VAL A 215 23.71 25.97 -4.52
C VAL A 215 23.96 27.39 -4.00
N ALA A 216 23.19 27.86 -3.01
CA ALA A 216 23.41 29.16 -2.39
C ALA A 216 24.80 29.29 -1.75
N GLY A 217 25.30 28.21 -1.11
CA GLY A 217 26.65 28.15 -0.57
C GLY A 217 27.73 28.24 -1.65
N LEU A 218 27.55 27.53 -2.77
CA LEU A 218 28.47 27.58 -3.90
C LEU A 218 28.47 28.94 -4.60
N GLU A 219 27.31 29.56 -4.79
CA GLU A 219 27.21 30.91 -5.35
C GLU A 219 27.87 31.95 -4.45
N MET A 220 27.66 31.85 -3.13
CA MET A 220 28.30 32.74 -2.17
C MET A 220 29.83 32.55 -2.15
N TRP A 221 30.30 31.31 -2.22
CA TRP A 221 31.73 31.01 -2.31
C TRP A 221 32.35 31.50 -3.61
N TRP A 222 31.69 31.28 -4.75
CA TRP A 222 32.14 31.73 -6.06
C TRP A 222 32.17 33.26 -6.16
N ASN A 223 31.13 33.92 -5.66
CA ASN A 223 31.03 35.38 -5.67
C ASN A 223 31.99 36.02 -4.66
N SER A 224 32.20 35.43 -3.48
CA SER A 224 33.22 35.88 -2.53
C SER A 224 34.63 35.76 -3.11
N ASN A 225 34.93 34.67 -3.82
CA ASN A 225 36.22 34.50 -4.50
C ASN A 225 36.40 35.50 -5.66
N ARG A 226 35.32 35.88 -6.35
CA ARG A 226 35.31 36.94 -7.38
C ARG A 226 35.45 38.35 -6.78
N CYS A 227 34.75 38.66 -5.70
CA CYS A 227 34.90 39.92 -4.94
C CYS A 227 36.29 40.06 -4.31
N ARG A 228 36.97 38.96 -3.98
CA ARG A 228 38.37 38.99 -3.54
C ARG A 228 39.35 39.28 -4.68
N GLN A 229 38.91 39.09 -5.94
CA GLN A 229 39.68 39.41 -7.15
C GLN A 229 39.41 40.82 -7.69
N GLU A 230 38.22 41.39 -7.48
CA GLU A 230 38.00 42.83 -7.68
C GLU A 230 38.59 43.62 -6.51
N GLN A 231 39.85 44.02 -6.66
CA GLN A 231 40.51 45.03 -5.81
C GLN A 231 39.59 46.25 -5.60
N PRO A 232 39.63 46.88 -4.42
CA PRO A 232 38.88 48.12 -4.19
C PRO A 232 39.31 49.14 -5.24
N LYS A 233 38.34 49.80 -5.91
CA LYS A 233 38.62 50.96 -6.77
C LYS A 233 39.33 52.01 -5.89
N GLU A 234 40.65 52.10 -6.00
CA GLU A 234 41.41 53.17 -5.39
C GLU A 234 40.90 54.49 -5.95
N VAL A 235 40.36 55.34 -5.08
CA VAL A 235 40.08 56.73 -5.40
C VAL A 235 41.41 57.46 -5.33
N THR A 236 42.10 57.58 -6.47
CA THR A 236 43.32 58.39 -6.55
C THR A 236 42.93 59.86 -6.64
N GLU A 237 42.92 60.57 -5.51
CA GLU A 237 42.87 62.04 -5.50
C GLU A 237 44.13 62.61 -6.15
N HIS A 238 44.03 63.05 -7.40
CA HIS A 238 45.09 63.83 -8.03
C HIS A 238 44.93 65.32 -7.70
N ARG A 239 45.84 65.78 -6.85
CA ARG A 239 46.15 67.17 -6.48
C ARG A 239 45.96 68.16 -7.64
N ALA A 240 45.02 69.10 -7.46
CA ALA A 240 44.82 70.25 -8.34
C ALA A 240 46.12 71.05 -8.55
N ARG A 241 46.49 71.30 -9.81
CA ARG A 241 47.46 72.34 -10.16
C ARG A 241 46.73 73.68 -10.20
N ARG A 242 47.19 74.61 -9.38
CA ARG A 242 46.78 76.01 -9.39
C ARG A 242 47.28 76.65 -10.70
N THR A 243 46.37 77.13 -11.52
CA THR A 243 46.67 78.07 -12.62
C THR A 243 45.86 79.34 -12.36
N GLU A 244 46.52 80.49 -12.45
CA GLU A 244 45.88 81.80 -12.32
C GLU A 244 45.05 82.11 -13.58
N GLN A 245 43.77 81.76 -13.55
CA GLN A 245 42.64 82.47 -14.18
C GLN A 245 41.42 81.56 -14.04
N GLY A 246 40.36 82.08 -13.41
CA GLY A 246 39.23 81.31 -12.94
C GLY A 246 38.40 80.68 -14.05
N GLU A 247 38.35 79.35 -14.04
CA GLU A 247 37.17 78.49 -14.21
C GLU A 247 37.64 77.03 -13.99
N ASP A 248 37.41 76.49 -12.80
CA ASP A 248 37.76 75.12 -12.47
C ASP A 248 36.70 74.17 -13.07
N THR A 249 36.96 73.63 -14.26
CA THR A 249 36.20 72.51 -14.83
C THR A 249 36.86 71.19 -14.46
N ALA A 250 36.17 70.38 -13.65
CA ALA A 250 36.59 69.03 -13.30
C ALA A 250 35.84 68.00 -14.17
N THR A 251 36.55 67.39 -15.12
CA THR A 251 35.99 66.33 -15.97
C THR A 251 36.24 64.96 -15.33
N LEU A 252 35.17 64.30 -14.89
CA LEU A 252 35.23 62.93 -14.36
C LEU A 252 35.01 61.92 -15.50
N TYR A 253 35.99 61.06 -15.76
CA TYR A 253 35.85 59.95 -16.71
C TYR A 253 35.47 58.67 -15.97
N PHE A 254 34.28 58.15 -16.26
CA PHE A 254 33.90 56.78 -15.88
C PHE A 254 34.27 55.83 -17.02
N LYS A 255 35.09 54.81 -16.72
CA LYS A 255 35.37 53.73 -17.67
C LYS A 255 34.74 52.45 -17.16
N ASP A 256 33.63 52.07 -17.77
CA ASP A 256 33.00 50.77 -17.55
C ASP A 256 33.77 49.67 -18.32
N PRO A 257 34.10 48.53 -17.69
CA PRO A 257 34.97 47.53 -18.31
C PRO A 257 34.21 46.50 -19.18
N ALA A 258 32.95 46.76 -19.55
CA ALA A 258 32.07 45.75 -20.17
C ALA A 258 31.44 46.14 -21.53
N ALA A 259 32.00 47.12 -22.25
CA ALA A 259 31.52 47.44 -23.59
C ALA A 259 32.67 47.53 -24.61
N ASP A 260 32.79 46.52 -25.47
CA ASP A 260 33.40 46.67 -26.80
C ASP A 260 32.46 47.53 -27.66
N ALA A 261 32.39 48.84 -27.38
CA ALA A 261 31.82 49.85 -28.26
C ALA A 261 32.23 51.25 -27.77
N SER A 262 32.43 52.15 -28.73
CA SER A 262 32.89 53.54 -28.61
C SER A 262 32.37 54.30 -27.37
N PRO A 263 33.17 55.16 -26.72
CA PRO A 263 32.75 55.90 -25.54
C PRO A 263 31.68 56.95 -25.90
N ASP A 264 30.49 56.83 -25.32
CA ASP A 264 29.47 57.89 -25.35
C ASP A 264 29.84 58.97 -24.33
N LEU A 265 30.15 60.16 -24.84
CA LEU A 265 30.37 61.39 -24.07
C LEU A 265 29.03 61.90 -23.56
N VAL A 266 28.76 61.72 -22.27
CA VAL A 266 27.65 62.40 -21.60
C VAL A 266 28.20 63.62 -20.86
N GLU A 267 27.98 64.80 -21.44
CA GLU A 267 28.33 66.10 -20.87
C GLU A 267 27.20 66.55 -19.92
N LEU A 268 27.45 66.49 -18.61
CA LEU A 268 26.55 67.07 -17.61
C LEU A 268 27.14 68.40 -17.15
N GLN A 269 26.66 69.51 -17.75
CA GLN A 269 26.89 70.85 -17.23
C GLN A 269 26.08 71.04 -15.94
N TYR A 270 26.77 71.32 -14.84
CA TYR A 270 26.17 71.91 -13.65
C TYR A 270 26.75 73.29 -13.42
N THR A 271 25.91 74.31 -13.62
CA THR A 271 26.16 75.69 -13.21
C THR A 271 25.91 75.78 -11.71
N GLN A 272 26.90 76.24 -10.93
CA GLN A 272 26.68 76.72 -9.57
C GLN A 272 27.06 78.21 -9.53
N LEU A 273 26.17 79.01 -8.92
CA LEU A 273 26.30 80.45 -8.69
C LEU A 273 27.52 80.79 -7.83
#